data_AF-A0A7S3CFZ4-F1
#
_entry.id   AF-A0A7S3CFZ4-F1
#
_cell.length_a   1.000
_cell.length_b   1.000
_cell.length_c   1.000
_cell.angle_alpha   90.00
_cell.angle_beta   90.00
_cell.angle_gamma   90.00
#
_symmetry.space_group_name_H-M   'P 1'
#
loop_
_entity.id
_entity.type
_entity.pdbx_description
1 polymer ?
#
loop_
_entity_poly.entity_id
_entity_poly.type
_entity_poly.pdbx_seq_one_letter_code
_entity_poly.pdbx_strand_id
1 'polypeptide(L)'
;RRSGKLGIVKKGGRVCQGNQSAPFSRSTTIDLAMVTTVRVTRRLLETLSGVPTTSREPEKREARGLSAARESETRYPAVTQSSLRDTVRYGNLLLQHEGEELGRVAQYAEDLIKSEYEAPLKPVPCQGEKEACFSCYKENKEDPTACAKVVREYHRCSQSAA
;
A
#
# COMPACT_ATOMS: atom_id res chain seq x y z
N ARG A 1 -71.27 23.37 5.88
CA ARG A 1 -69.83 23.78 5.80
C ARG A 1 -69.04 23.01 6.86
N ARG A 2 -68.23 22.04 6.44
CA ARG A 2 -66.83 21.77 6.86
C ARG A 2 -66.47 20.34 6.44
N SER A 3 -65.94 20.25 5.23
CA SER A 3 -65.22 19.10 4.73
C SER A 3 -63.88 19.01 5.48
N GLY A 4 -63.63 17.92 6.21
CA GLY A 4 -62.32 17.59 6.76
C GLY A 4 -61.58 16.69 5.79
N LYS A 5 -60.55 17.23 5.11
CA LYS A 5 -59.66 16.51 4.21
C LYS A 5 -58.87 15.44 4.99
N LEU A 6 -59.02 14.18 4.60
CA LEU A 6 -58.16 13.09 5.06
C LEU A 6 -56.81 13.20 4.35
N GLY A 7 -55.77 13.56 5.09
CA GLY A 7 -54.41 13.70 4.59
C GLY A 7 -53.83 12.35 4.19
N ILE A 8 -53.30 12.28 2.97
CA ILE A 8 -52.61 11.12 2.42
C ILE A 8 -51.26 11.00 3.13
N VAL A 9 -51.10 10.01 4.00
CA VAL A 9 -49.81 9.64 4.58
C VAL A 9 -48.99 8.93 3.50
N LYS A 10 -48.05 9.65 2.88
CA LYS A 10 -46.98 9.05 2.06
C LYS A 10 -46.12 8.16 2.95
N LYS A 11 -46.42 6.86 3.02
CA LYS A 11 -45.49 5.86 3.57
C LYS A 11 -44.37 5.65 2.56
N GLY A 12 -43.25 6.35 2.78
CA GLY A 12 -42.00 6.08 2.06
C GLY A 12 -41.58 4.63 2.31
N GLY A 13 -41.59 3.80 1.27
CA GLY A 13 -41.04 2.46 1.31
C GLY A 13 -39.54 2.55 1.64
N ARG A 14 -39.14 2.05 2.80
CA ARG A 14 -37.73 1.88 3.13
C ARG A 14 -37.20 0.76 2.25
N VAL A 15 -36.45 1.13 1.22
CA VAL A 15 -35.70 0.19 0.39
C VAL A 15 -34.65 -0.45 1.30
N CYS A 16 -34.57 -1.77 1.30
CA CYS A 16 -33.45 -2.51 1.86
C CYS A 16 -32.22 -2.20 1.01
N GLN A 17 -31.59 -1.06 1.27
CA GLN A 17 -30.26 -0.82 0.77
C GLN A 17 -29.38 -1.86 1.45
N GLY A 18 -28.99 -2.88 0.67
CA GLY A 18 -27.76 -3.57 0.98
C GLY A 18 -26.72 -2.48 1.19
N ASN A 19 -26.12 -2.46 2.37
CA ASN A 19 -24.82 -1.82 2.52
C ASN A 19 -23.98 -2.43 1.40
N GLN A 20 -23.82 -1.67 0.32
CA GLN A 20 -22.65 -1.78 -0.50
C GLN A 20 -21.56 -1.56 0.52
N SER A 21 -20.93 -2.66 0.95
CA SER A 21 -19.59 -2.62 1.48
C SER A 21 -18.84 -1.78 0.48
N ALA A 22 -18.65 -0.50 0.81
CA ALA A 22 -17.78 0.35 0.05
C ALA A 22 -16.50 -0.47 -0.10
N PRO A 23 -15.99 -0.70 -1.32
CA PRO A 23 -14.60 -1.03 -1.39
C PRO A 23 -13.91 0.19 -0.80
N PHE A 24 -13.50 0.09 0.46
CA PHE A 24 -12.45 0.94 1.01
C PHE A 24 -11.14 0.49 0.34
N SER A 25 -11.14 0.48 -1.00
CA SER A 25 -9.94 0.61 -1.79
C SER A 25 -9.60 2.09 -1.72
N ARG A 26 -9.07 2.50 -0.56
CA ARG A 26 -7.96 3.43 -0.61
C ARG A 26 -6.83 2.64 -1.27
N SER A 27 -6.90 2.57 -2.60
CA SER A 27 -5.70 2.49 -3.41
C SER A 27 -4.99 3.80 -3.12
N THR A 28 -4.23 3.82 -2.03
CA THR A 28 -3.11 4.71 -1.90
C THR A 28 -2.23 4.30 -3.06
N THR A 29 -2.39 4.98 -4.19
CA THR A 29 -1.33 5.06 -5.17
C THR A 29 -0.14 5.51 -4.34
N ILE A 30 0.74 4.56 -4.02
CA ILE A 30 2.10 4.91 -3.67
C ILE A 30 2.52 5.70 -4.89
N ASP A 31 2.67 7.01 -4.70
CA ASP A 31 3.29 7.89 -5.67
C ASP A 31 4.64 7.24 -6.00
N LEU A 32 4.69 6.52 -7.11
CA LEU A 32 5.92 6.05 -7.73
C LEU A 32 6.60 7.25 -8.43
N ALA A 33 6.65 8.37 -7.72
CA ALA A 33 7.20 9.65 -8.14
C ALA A 33 8.43 9.98 -7.29
N MET A 34 9.29 8.98 -7.10
CA MET A 34 10.72 9.21 -6.94
C MET A 34 11.49 8.28 -7.88
N VAL A 35 11.14 8.29 -9.17
CA VAL A 35 12.15 7.98 -10.18
C VAL A 35 13.09 9.18 -10.21
N THR A 36 14.08 9.18 -9.33
CA THR A 36 15.20 10.10 -9.41
C THR A 36 15.96 9.77 -10.69
N THR A 37 15.71 10.53 -11.75
CA THR A 37 16.50 10.42 -12.97
C THR A 37 17.89 10.97 -12.66
N VAL A 38 18.82 10.07 -12.36
CA VAL A 38 20.24 10.43 -12.20
C VAL A 38 20.77 10.78 -13.59
N ARG A 39 21.12 12.05 -13.81
CA ARG A 39 21.81 12.48 -15.03
C ARG A 39 23.26 12.04 -14.97
N VAL A 40 23.56 10.90 -15.57
CA VAL A 40 24.93 10.39 -15.66
C VAL A 40 25.62 11.04 -16.86
N THR A 41 26.77 11.67 -16.63
CA THR A 41 27.58 12.20 -17.74
C THR A 41 28.34 11.06 -18.42
N ARG A 42 28.55 11.19 -19.73
CA ARG A 42 29.33 10.22 -20.51
C ARG A 42 30.72 9.94 -19.90
N ARG A 43 31.37 10.97 -19.36
CA ARG A 43 32.66 10.85 -18.65
C ARG A 43 32.58 9.96 -17.42
N LEU A 44 31.48 10.01 -16.66
CA LEU A 44 31.30 9.19 -15.47
C LEU A 44 31.13 7.71 -15.83
N LEU A 45 30.39 7.42 -16.90
CA LEU A 45 30.28 6.06 -17.47
C LEU A 45 31.63 5.53 -17.96
N GLU A 46 32.42 6.37 -18.64
CA GLU A 46 33.75 6.01 -19.15
C GLU A 46 34.76 5.75 -18.01
N THR A 47 34.62 6.45 -16.88
CA THR A 47 35.48 6.24 -15.70
C THR A 47 35.11 4.95 -14.96
N LEU A 48 33.82 4.60 -14.89
CA LEU A 48 33.32 3.39 -14.23
C LEU A 48 33.53 2.12 -15.06
N SER A 49 33.50 2.22 -16.39
CA SER A 49 33.74 1.10 -17.30
C SER A 49 35.21 0.69 -17.42
N GLY A 50 36.13 1.40 -16.75
CA GLY A 50 37.55 1.07 -16.70
C GLY A 50 38.28 1.24 -18.03
N VAL A 51 37.68 1.94 -19.01
CA VAL A 51 38.34 2.24 -20.28
C VAL A 51 39.31 3.41 -20.05
N PRO A 52 40.62 3.24 -20.25
CA PRO A 52 41.58 4.32 -20.05
C PRO A 52 41.36 5.40 -21.11
N THR A 53 40.89 6.58 -20.70
CA THR A 53 40.84 7.75 -21.56
C THR A 53 42.26 8.20 -21.88
N THR A 54 42.78 7.84 -23.05
CA THR A 54 43.97 8.45 -23.63
C THR A 54 43.58 9.81 -24.20
N SER A 55 43.70 10.88 -23.42
CA SER A 55 44.06 12.22 -23.91
C SER A 55 43.95 13.25 -22.79
N ARG A 56 45.11 13.72 -22.30
CA ARG A 56 45.56 15.12 -22.38
C ARG A 56 46.86 15.25 -21.58
N GLU A 57 47.91 15.72 -22.26
CA GLU A 57 49.20 16.13 -21.68
C GLU A 57 49.01 17.04 -20.45
N PRO A 58 49.81 16.89 -19.38
CA PRO A 58 49.71 17.74 -18.22
C PRO A 58 50.29 19.12 -18.53
N GLU A 59 49.42 20.11 -18.69
CA GLU A 59 49.84 21.51 -18.76
C GLU A 59 50.39 21.94 -17.39
N LYS A 60 51.63 22.43 -17.42
CA LYS A 60 52.44 22.83 -16.27
C LYS A 60 51.77 23.98 -15.49
N ARG A 61 51.08 23.65 -14.38
CA ARG A 61 50.62 24.66 -13.42
C ARG A 61 51.78 25.08 -12.51
N GLU A 62 52.21 26.32 -12.66
CA GLU A 62 53.17 26.98 -11.79
C GLU A 62 52.67 27.00 -10.34
N ALA A 63 53.54 26.61 -9.41
CA ALA A 63 53.29 26.69 -7.99
C ALA A 63 53.42 28.14 -7.52
N ARG A 64 52.30 28.75 -7.11
CA ARG A 64 52.32 29.90 -6.18
C ARG A 64 51.56 29.50 -4.92
N GLY A 65 52.30 29.48 -3.83
CA GLY A 65 51.90 28.92 -2.55
C GLY A 65 50.71 29.61 -1.90
N LEU A 66 49.93 28.82 -1.17
CA LEU A 66 49.15 29.27 -0.04
C LEU A 66 49.67 28.56 1.22
N SER A 67 49.73 29.34 2.29
CA SER A 67 50.23 29.04 3.63
C SER A 67 49.74 27.70 4.18
N ALA A 68 50.67 26.96 4.78
CA ALA A 68 50.45 25.72 5.50
C ALA A 68 49.56 25.91 6.72
N ALA A 69 48.24 25.79 6.53
CA ALA A 69 47.39 25.21 7.54
C ALA A 69 47.62 23.70 7.47
N ARG A 70 48.27 23.14 8.49
CA ARG A 70 48.46 21.70 8.65
C ARG A 70 47.10 21.09 8.97
N GLU A 71 46.25 20.97 7.96
CA GLU A 71 45.16 20.01 7.97
C GLU A 71 45.83 18.66 8.18
N SER A 72 45.51 18.01 9.31
CA SER A 72 45.82 16.60 9.46
C SER A 72 44.99 15.88 8.41
N GLU A 73 45.54 15.79 7.21
CA GLU A 73 44.95 15.02 6.13
C GLU A 73 44.95 13.60 6.63
N THR A 74 43.79 13.17 7.14
CA THR A 74 43.54 11.80 7.54
C THR A 74 43.73 11.01 6.27
N ARG A 75 44.96 10.52 6.05
CA ARG A 75 45.35 9.74 4.89
C ARG A 75 44.61 8.43 5.03
N TYR A 76 43.41 8.38 4.46
CA TYR A 76 42.63 7.15 4.40
C TYR A 76 43.53 6.07 3.80
N PRO A 77 43.55 4.86 4.39
CA PRO A 77 44.32 3.77 3.82
C PRO A 77 43.91 3.60 2.36
N ALA A 78 44.90 3.48 1.48
CA ALA A 78 44.63 3.31 0.06
C ALA A 78 43.71 2.10 -0.13
N VAL A 79 42.65 2.28 -0.92
CA VAL A 79 41.73 1.19 -1.25
C VAL A 79 42.52 0.14 -2.03
N THR A 80 42.72 -1.01 -1.40
CA THR A 80 43.42 -2.16 -2.00
C THR A 80 42.44 -3.10 -2.65
N GLN A 81 42.88 -3.88 -3.63
CA GLN A 81 42.01 -4.85 -4.31
C GLN A 81 41.44 -5.90 -3.33
N SER A 82 42.16 -6.26 -2.27
CA SER A 82 41.66 -7.11 -1.19
C SER A 82 40.51 -6.45 -0.43
N SER A 83 40.65 -5.17 -0.04
CA SER A 83 39.57 -4.45 0.67
C SER A 83 38.27 -4.34 -0.13
N LEU A 84 38.35 -4.25 -1.46
CA LEU A 84 37.18 -4.29 -2.33
C LEU A 84 36.54 -5.68 -2.35
N ARG A 85 37.35 -6.74 -2.49
CA ARG A 85 36.87 -8.13 -2.45
C ARG A 85 36.21 -8.47 -1.13
N ASP A 86 36.78 -8.00 -0.03
CA ASP A 86 36.23 -8.19 1.31
C ASP A 86 34.89 -7.47 1.45
N THR A 87 34.80 -6.21 1.01
CA THR A 87 33.54 -5.45 1.00
C THR A 87 32.45 -6.17 0.19
N VAL A 88 32.78 -6.69 -1.00
CA VAL A 88 31.83 -7.46 -1.82
C VAL A 88 31.40 -8.75 -1.11
N ARG A 89 32.35 -9.47 -0.50
CA ARG A 89 32.06 -10.70 0.24
C ARG A 89 31.12 -10.45 1.42
N TYR A 90 31.42 -9.44 2.24
CA TYR A 90 30.56 -9.07 3.36
C TYR A 90 29.20 -8.57 2.88
N GLY A 91 29.16 -7.75 1.82
CA GLY A 91 27.91 -7.29 1.22
C GLY A 91 27.01 -8.46 0.79
N ASN A 92 27.57 -9.48 0.14
CA ASN A 92 26.81 -10.67 -0.25
C ASN A 92 26.29 -11.45 0.97
N LEU A 93 27.07 -11.57 2.04
CA LEU A 93 26.63 -12.24 3.26
C LEU A 93 25.51 -11.47 3.96
N LEU A 94 25.60 -10.14 3.99
CA LEU A 94 24.55 -9.27 4.53
C LEU A 94 23.24 -9.41 3.75
N LEU A 95 23.31 -9.43 2.41
CA LEU A 95 22.13 -9.60 1.56
C LEU A 95 21.47 -10.98 1.75
N GLN A 96 22.27 -12.03 1.95
CA GLN A 96 21.73 -13.36 2.26
C GLN A 96 20.98 -13.36 3.60
N HIS A 97 21.60 -12.79 4.63
CA HIS A 97 20.99 -12.68 5.95
C HIS A 97 19.73 -11.81 5.95
N GLU A 98 19.73 -10.70 5.20
CA GLU A 98 18.55 -9.86 5.03
C GLU A 98 17.39 -10.65 4.40
N GLY A 99 17.66 -11.45 3.36
CA GLY A 99 16.66 -12.30 2.73
C GLY A 99 16.05 -13.32 3.70
N GLU A 100 16.86 -13.94 4.54
CA GLU A 100 16.40 -14.87 5.57
C GLU A 100 15.53 -14.18 6.64
N GLU A 101 15.94 -13.00 7.10
CA GLU A 101 15.18 -12.22 8.08
C GLU A 101 13.84 -11.73 7.52
N LEU A 102 13.81 -11.28 6.26
CA LEU A 102 12.57 -10.88 5.59
C LEU A 102 11.57 -12.04 5.54
N GLY A 103 12.05 -13.27 5.27
CA GLY A 103 11.23 -14.47 5.33
C GLY A 103 10.65 -14.72 6.72
N ARG A 104 11.48 -14.61 7.77
CA ARG A 104 11.05 -14.77 9.18
C ARG A 104 9.99 -13.73 9.57
N VAL A 105 10.22 -12.46 9.24
CA VAL A 105 9.30 -11.37 9.54
C VAL A 105 7.98 -11.53 8.81
N ALA A 106 8.01 -11.94 7.53
CA ALA A 106 6.80 -12.19 6.76
C ALA A 106 5.95 -13.32 7.37
N GLN A 107 6.58 -14.45 7.70
CA GLN A 107 5.91 -15.57 8.38
C GLN A 107 5.31 -15.14 9.71
N TYR A 108 6.09 -14.43 10.53
CA TYR A 108 5.61 -13.94 11.82
C TYR A 108 4.43 -12.97 11.67
N ALA A 109 4.46 -12.08 10.67
CA ALA A 109 3.37 -11.17 10.39
C ALA A 109 2.09 -11.91 9.98
N GLU A 110 2.19 -12.94 9.13
CA GLU A 110 1.05 -13.78 8.75
C GLU A 110 0.45 -14.50 9.96
N ASP A 111 1.30 -15.06 10.83
CA ASP A 111 0.86 -15.77 12.03
C ASP A 111 0.15 -14.83 13.01
N LEU A 112 0.68 -13.61 13.17
CA LEU A 112 0.07 -12.58 14.00
C LEU A 112 -1.30 -12.15 13.44
N ILE A 113 -1.40 -11.98 12.13
CA ILE A 113 -2.67 -11.64 11.47
C ILE A 113 -3.70 -12.74 11.75
N LYS A 114 -3.35 -14.00 11.53
CA LYS A 114 -4.25 -15.14 11.74
C LYS A 114 -4.67 -15.33 13.20
N SER A 115 -3.74 -15.12 14.14
CA SER A 115 -3.98 -15.41 15.55
C SER A 115 -4.67 -14.27 16.31
N GLU A 116 -4.30 -13.03 16.02
CA GLU A 116 -4.72 -11.88 16.85
C GLU A 116 -5.61 -10.88 16.12
N TYR A 117 -5.46 -10.72 14.81
CA TYR A 117 -6.14 -9.67 14.05
C TYR A 117 -7.26 -10.18 13.15
N GLU A 118 -7.38 -11.49 12.93
CA GLU A 118 -8.54 -12.07 12.30
C GLU A 118 -9.76 -11.85 13.20
N ALA A 119 -10.64 -10.96 12.74
CA ALA A 119 -11.91 -10.74 13.41
C ALA A 119 -12.68 -12.07 13.46
N PRO A 120 -13.24 -12.47 14.61
CA PRO A 120 -14.03 -13.68 14.71
C PRO A 120 -15.12 -13.69 13.64
N LEU A 121 -15.19 -14.77 12.86
CA LEU A 121 -16.27 -15.05 11.90
C LEU A 121 -17.58 -15.30 12.67
N LYS A 122 -18.09 -14.29 13.37
CA LYS A 122 -19.45 -14.31 13.87
C LYS A 122 -20.36 -14.30 12.64
N PRO A 123 -21.37 -15.18 12.58
CA PRO A 123 -22.32 -15.14 11.49
C PRO A 123 -22.92 -13.74 11.43
N VAL A 124 -22.93 -13.15 10.23
CA VAL A 124 -23.51 -11.82 10.02
C VAL A 124 -24.96 -11.89 10.50
N PRO A 125 -25.38 -11.02 11.44
CA PRO A 125 -26.73 -11.05 11.95
C PRO A 125 -27.72 -10.82 10.80
N CYS A 126 -28.84 -11.53 10.85
CA CYS A 126 -29.94 -11.40 9.89
C CYS A 126 -29.61 -11.77 8.44
N GLN A 127 -28.59 -12.62 8.22
CA GLN A 127 -28.16 -13.02 6.89
C GLN A 127 -29.28 -13.75 6.10
N GLY A 128 -30.07 -14.61 6.76
CA GLY A 128 -31.17 -15.32 6.10
C GLY A 128 -32.30 -14.39 5.66
N GLU A 129 -32.68 -13.44 6.51
CA GLU A 129 -33.71 -12.44 6.21
C GLU A 129 -33.24 -11.47 5.12
N LYS A 130 -31.94 -11.14 5.11
CA LYS A 130 -31.30 -10.34 4.06
C LYS A 130 -31.37 -11.05 2.71
N GLU A 131 -30.98 -12.32 2.66
CA GLU A 131 -31.02 -13.14 1.44
C GLU A 131 -32.45 -13.30 0.92
N ALA A 132 -33.41 -13.59 1.80
CA ALA A 132 -34.82 -13.65 1.44
C ALA A 132 -35.32 -12.33 0.84
N CYS A 133 -34.89 -11.19 1.40
CA CYS A 133 -35.26 -9.87 0.88
C CYS A 133 -34.69 -9.62 -0.51
N PHE A 134 -33.43 -10.01 -0.76
CA PHE A 134 -32.82 -9.90 -2.08
C PHE A 134 -33.48 -10.81 -3.11
N SER A 135 -33.75 -12.06 -2.75
CA SER A 135 -34.44 -13.02 -3.62
C SER A 135 -35.82 -12.51 -4.00
N CYS A 136 -36.59 -11.96 -3.05
CA CYS A 136 -37.90 -11.40 -3.34
C CYS A 136 -37.85 -10.27 -4.37
N TYR A 137 -36.93 -9.30 -4.22
CA TYR A 137 -36.80 -8.22 -5.20
C TYR A 137 -36.26 -8.68 -6.55
N LYS A 138 -35.44 -9.73 -6.57
CA LYS A 138 -34.93 -10.33 -7.81
C LYS A 138 -36.06 -11.00 -8.60
N GLU A 139 -37.01 -11.62 -7.92
CA GLU A 139 -38.18 -12.28 -8.49
C GLU A 139 -39.29 -11.29 -8.86
N ASN A 140 -39.51 -10.24 -8.06
CA ASN A 140 -40.61 -9.29 -8.21
C ASN A 140 -40.11 -7.91 -8.69
N LYS A 141 -39.46 -7.88 -9.85
CA LYS A 141 -38.88 -6.64 -10.41
C LYS A 141 -39.94 -5.61 -10.82
N GLU A 142 -41.09 -6.08 -11.29
CA GLU A 142 -42.19 -5.24 -11.78
C GLU A 142 -43.09 -4.73 -10.64
N ASP A 143 -43.22 -5.50 -9.56
CA ASP A 143 -43.92 -5.08 -8.35
C ASP A 143 -43.03 -5.21 -7.09
N PRO A 144 -42.23 -4.18 -6.79
CA PRO A 144 -41.40 -4.13 -5.58
C PRO A 144 -42.22 -4.12 -4.28
N THR A 145 -43.53 -3.83 -4.34
CA THR A 145 -44.37 -3.74 -3.13
C THR A 145 -44.80 -5.09 -2.60
N ALA A 146 -44.79 -6.13 -3.45
CA ALA A 146 -45.00 -7.52 -3.06
C ALA A 146 -44.02 -7.99 -1.97
N CYS A 147 -42.81 -7.41 -1.94
CA CYS A 147 -41.76 -7.75 -0.97
C CYS A 147 -41.91 -7.10 0.42
N ALA A 148 -42.97 -6.33 0.67
CA ALA A 148 -43.17 -5.59 1.92
C ALA A 148 -43.19 -6.47 3.19
N LYS A 149 -43.58 -7.75 3.08
CA LYS A 149 -43.51 -8.69 4.21
C LYS A 149 -42.07 -9.06 4.54
N VAL A 150 -41.27 -9.41 3.54
CA VAL A 150 -39.87 -9.84 3.71
C VAL A 150 -38.99 -8.69 4.18
N VAL A 151 -39.24 -7.48 3.67
CA VAL A 151 -38.59 -6.24 4.14
C VAL A 151 -38.87 -5.97 5.63
N ARG A 152 -40.10 -6.22 6.09
CA ARG A 152 -40.46 -6.06 7.51
C ARG A 152 -39.75 -7.07 8.41
N GLU A 153 -39.62 -8.32 7.96
CA GLU A 153 -38.89 -9.35 8.72
C GLU A 153 -37.40 -9.02 8.83
N TYR A 154 -36.77 -8.61 7.72
CA TYR A 154 -35.37 -8.15 7.75
C TYR A 154 -35.18 -6.95 8.68
N HIS A 155 -36.07 -5.96 8.62
CA HIS A 155 -36.03 -4.80 9.51
C HIS A 155 -36.25 -5.19 10.99
N ARG A 156 -37.14 -6.15 11.27
CA ARG A 156 -37.36 -6.65 12.63
C ARG A 156 -36.09 -7.32 13.17
N CYS A 157 -35.47 -8.18 12.39
CA CYS A 157 -34.22 -8.81 12.76
C CYS A 157 -33.11 -7.76 12.98
N SER A 158 -32.97 -6.78 12.08
CA SER A 158 -31.94 -5.75 12.20
C SER A 158 -32.10 -4.89 13.45
N GLN A 159 -33.34 -4.68 13.91
CA GLN A 159 -33.61 -3.95 15.16
C GLN A 159 -33.27 -4.76 16.42
N SER A 160 -33.36 -6.09 16.36
CA SER A 160 -32.99 -6.96 17.49
C SER A 160 -31.50 -7.30 17.55
N ALA A 161 -30.77 -7.08 16.45
CA ALA A 161 -29.35 -7.39 16.32
C ALA A 161 -28.42 -6.19 16.53
N ALA A 162 -28.99 -4.99 16.73
CA ALA A 162 -28.29 -3.76 17.10
C ALA A 162 -28.13 -3.67 18.62
#